data_AF-A0AAN6IL38-F1
#
_entry.id   AF-A0AAN6IL38-F1
#
_cell.length_a   1.000
_cell.length_b   1.000
_cell.length_c   1.000
_cell.angle_alpha   90.00
_cell.angle_beta   90.00
_cell.angle_gamma   90.00
#
_symmetry.space_group_name_H-M   'P 1'
#
loop_
_entity.id
_entity.type
_entity.pdbx_description
1 polymer ?
#
loop_
_entity_poly.entity_id
_entity_poly.type
_entity_poly.pdbx_seq_one_letter_code
_entity_poly.pdbx_strand_id
1 'polypeptide(L)'
;YVYAVGLLAIGQSTTMTGTLSGQYVTEGFWNMPVKPWQRVLITRSISLVPALIVALTAAAHIDLLSEIINVLQAIVLSFTIIPLLKLQDHAEVMGPEFAFGRVARMSAAFLTLAIVTLNAYMVASVIPLDSPSMYVALCAVVIVYVLVLSYTAAFPLRCVWSRRMVVDRAPPAIRWLFGRAALAVDVGAPT
;
A
#
# COMPACT_ATOMS: atom_id res chain seq x y z
N TYR A 1 16.27 27.24 12.71
CA TYR A 1 17.31 26.19 12.55
C TYR A 1 16.78 24.79 12.79
N VAL A 2 16.20 24.48 13.96
CA VAL A 2 15.67 23.13 14.27
C VAL A 2 14.64 22.65 13.24
N TYR A 3 13.71 23.53 12.81
CA TYR A 3 12.73 23.20 11.76
C TYR A 3 13.36 22.81 10.42
N ALA A 4 14.35 23.57 9.95
CA ALA A 4 15.05 23.28 8.69
C ALA A 4 15.83 21.95 8.75
N VAL A 5 16.50 21.68 9.88
CA VAL A 5 17.16 20.40 10.12
C VAL A 5 16.15 19.26 10.15
N GLY A 6 14.98 19.46 10.77
CA GLY A 6 13.87 18.51 10.77
C GLY A 6 13.36 18.20 9.36
N LEU A 7 13.11 19.22 8.53
CA LEU A 7 12.69 19.04 7.13
C LEU A 7 13.72 18.24 6.32
N LEU A 8 15.02 18.54 6.49
CA LEU A 8 16.08 17.77 5.84
C LEU A 8 16.11 16.31 6.31
N ALA A 9 15.96 16.06 7.62
CA ALA A 9 15.95 14.72 8.19
C ALA A 9 14.77 13.87 7.69
N ILE A 10 13.55 14.45 7.61
CA ILE A 10 12.35 13.77 7.10
C ILE A 10 12.53 13.39 5.62
N GLY A 11 13.14 14.27 4.82
CA GLY A 11 13.43 13.99 3.41
C GLY A 11 14.38 12.81 3.20
N GLN A 12 15.41 12.69 4.03
CA GLN A 12 16.35 11.55 3.97
C GLN A 12 15.66 10.24 4.38
N SER A 13 14.89 10.25 5.48
CA SER A 13 14.17 9.06 5.96
C SER A 13 13.18 8.52 4.91
N THR A 14 12.38 9.40 4.31
CA THR A 14 11.39 9.00 3.28
C THR A 14 12.05 8.39 2.04
N THR A 15 13.25 8.87 1.68
CA THR A 15 14.02 8.33 0.55
C THR A 15 14.48 6.90 0.81
N MET A 16 15.01 6.65 2.01
CA MET A 16 15.46 5.31 2.39
C MET A 16 14.27 4.32 2.40
N THR A 17 13.19 4.66 3.11
CA THR A 17 12.01 3.80 3.19
C THR A 17 11.39 3.55 1.81
N GLY A 18 11.26 4.60 0.98
CA GLY A 18 10.70 4.47 -0.37
C GLY A 18 11.51 3.53 -1.27
N THR A 19 12.84 3.53 -1.18
CA THR A 19 13.69 2.64 -2.00
C THR A 19 13.64 1.19 -1.56
N LEU A 20 13.57 0.94 -0.25
CA LEU A 20 13.45 -0.41 0.32
C LEU A 20 12.06 -1.00 0.07
N SER A 21 10.99 -0.24 0.30
CA SER A 21 9.63 -0.68 -0.04
C SER A 21 9.47 -0.88 -1.55
N GLY A 22 10.00 0.05 -2.36
CA GLY A 22 9.98 -0.06 -3.82
C GLY A 22 10.71 -1.30 -4.34
N GLN A 23 11.80 -1.70 -3.69
CA GLN A 23 12.52 -2.94 -3.99
C GLN A 23 11.63 -4.17 -3.84
N TYR A 24 10.98 -4.33 -2.69
CA TYR A 24 10.14 -5.51 -2.44
C TYR A 24 8.93 -5.57 -3.38
N VAL A 25 8.36 -4.41 -3.73
CA VAL A 25 7.26 -4.33 -4.71
C VAL A 25 7.75 -4.69 -6.12
N THR A 26 8.88 -4.15 -6.58
CA THR A 26 9.39 -4.45 -7.94
C THR A 26 9.86 -5.90 -8.08
N GLU A 27 10.54 -6.45 -7.09
CA GLU A 27 10.95 -7.87 -7.09
C GLU A 27 9.74 -8.79 -6.92
N GLY A 28 8.78 -8.41 -6.08
CA GLY A 28 7.56 -9.19 -5.81
C GLY A 28 6.60 -9.26 -7.00
N PHE A 29 6.36 -8.14 -7.70
CA PHE A 29 5.41 -8.08 -8.81
C PHE A 29 6.06 -8.28 -10.19
N TRP A 30 7.23 -7.68 -10.43
CA TRP A 30 7.86 -7.63 -11.77
C TRP A 30 9.12 -8.51 -11.88
N ASN A 31 9.59 -9.10 -10.77
CA ASN A 31 10.81 -9.93 -10.68
C ASN A 31 12.04 -9.31 -11.38
N MET A 32 12.16 -7.98 -11.38
CA MET A 32 13.25 -7.26 -12.03
C MET A 32 14.27 -6.77 -11.00
N PRO A 33 15.53 -7.26 -11.04
CA PRO A 33 16.57 -6.79 -10.15
C PRO A 33 17.09 -5.43 -10.64
N VAL A 34 16.71 -4.35 -9.95
CA VAL A 34 17.19 -2.99 -10.25
C VAL A 34 18.18 -2.56 -9.18
N LYS A 35 19.31 -1.98 -9.58
CA LYS A 35 20.34 -1.54 -8.61
C LYS A 35 19.80 -0.40 -7.73
N PRO A 36 20.19 -0.31 -6.44
CA PRO A 36 19.67 0.70 -5.51
C PRO A 36 19.81 2.14 -6.02
N TRP A 37 20.94 2.48 -6.63
CA TRP A 37 21.19 3.82 -7.17
C TRP A 37 20.25 4.17 -8.34
N GLN A 38 19.93 3.19 -9.20
CA GLN A 38 19.01 3.40 -10.32
C GLN A 38 17.59 3.63 -9.80
N ARG A 39 17.16 2.87 -8.78
CA ARG A 39 15.86 3.05 -8.14
C ARG A 39 15.71 4.46 -7.53
N VAL A 40 16.74 4.94 -6.83
CA VAL A 40 16.75 6.29 -6.26
C VAL A 40 16.62 7.34 -7.36
N LEU A 41 17.46 7.28 -8.41
CA LEU A 41 17.45 8.28 -9.46
C LEU A 41 16.11 8.32 -10.21
N ILE A 42 15.54 7.17 -10.55
CA ILE A 42 14.26 7.10 -11.28
C ILE A 42 13.13 7.71 -10.43
N THR A 43 12.99 7.27 -9.18
CA THR A 43 11.90 7.73 -8.30
C THR A 43 12.05 9.20 -7.89
N ARG A 44 13.29 9.67 -7.69
CA ARG A 44 13.58 11.08 -7.43
C ARG A 44 13.28 11.95 -8.64
N SER A 45 13.69 11.56 -9.84
CA SER A 45 13.37 12.30 -11.06
C SER A 45 11.87 12.38 -11.29
N ILE A 46 11.14 11.27 -11.14
CA ILE A 46 9.67 11.25 -11.30
C ILE A 46 8.98 12.10 -10.23
N SER A 47 9.50 12.15 -9.00
CA SER A 47 8.92 12.98 -7.93
C SER A 47 9.30 14.46 -8.03
N LEU A 48 10.52 14.77 -8.48
CA LEU A 48 11.03 16.14 -8.56
C LEU A 48 10.43 16.90 -9.74
N VAL A 49 10.19 16.24 -10.88
CA VAL A 49 9.66 16.92 -12.08
C VAL A 49 8.31 17.60 -11.82
N PRO A 50 7.28 16.93 -11.28
CA PRO A 50 6.00 17.58 -10.95
C PRO A 50 6.16 18.67 -9.90
N ALA A 51 7.00 18.44 -8.88
CA ALA A 51 7.24 19.41 -7.82
C ALA A 51 7.89 20.69 -8.37
N LEU A 52 8.85 20.57 -9.30
CA LEU A 52 9.51 21.69 -9.95
C LEU A 52 8.55 22.47 -10.85
N ILE A 53 7.73 21.77 -11.64
CA ILE A 53 6.72 22.40 -12.50
C ILE A 53 5.77 23.25 -11.65
N VAL A 54 5.25 22.69 -10.55
CA VAL A 54 4.35 23.40 -9.65
C VAL A 54 5.05 24.58 -8.96
N ALA A 55 6.28 24.41 -8.50
CA ALA A 55 7.06 25.48 -7.88
C ALA A 55 7.28 26.69 -8.82
N LEU A 56 7.46 26.43 -10.13
CA LEU A 56 7.69 27.48 -11.12
C LEU A 56 6.39 28.13 -11.63
N THR A 57 5.29 27.38 -11.72
CA THR A 57 4.06 27.82 -12.42
C THR A 57 2.89 28.14 -11.50
N ALA A 58 2.80 27.49 -10.34
CA ALA A 58 1.58 27.43 -9.54
C ALA A 58 1.87 27.53 -8.04
N ALA A 59 2.86 28.32 -7.63
CA ALA A 59 3.19 28.51 -6.22
C ALA A 59 2.00 29.00 -5.37
N ALA A 60 1.05 29.72 -5.96
CA ALA A 60 -0.17 30.18 -5.30
C ALA A 60 -1.24 29.08 -5.09
N HIS A 61 -1.11 27.91 -5.73
CA HIS A 61 -2.09 26.81 -5.68
C HIS A 61 -1.53 25.55 -5.00
N ILE A 62 -0.45 25.69 -4.21
CA ILE A 62 0.17 24.57 -3.50
C ILE A 62 -0.82 23.89 -2.56
N ASP A 63 -1.69 24.67 -1.89
CA ASP A 63 -2.68 24.14 -0.95
C ASP A 63 -3.67 23.18 -1.63
N LEU A 64 -4.20 23.56 -2.80
CA LEU A 64 -5.10 22.71 -3.58
C LEU A 64 -4.40 21.44 -4.08
N LEU A 65 -3.13 21.56 -4.49
CA LEU A 65 -2.36 20.38 -4.90
C LEU A 65 -2.13 19.42 -3.71
N SER A 66 -1.78 19.95 -2.54
CA SER A 66 -1.61 19.15 -1.32
C SER A 66 -2.91 18.45 -0.94
N GLU A 67 -4.04 19.13 -1.08
CA GLU A 67 -5.36 18.58 -0.82
C GLU A 67 -5.70 17.42 -1.79
N ILE A 68 -5.42 17.58 -3.09
CA ILE A 68 -5.55 16.51 -4.09
C ILE A 68 -4.63 15.32 -3.79
N ILE A 69 -3.38 15.56 -3.39
CA ILE A 69 -2.43 14.50 -3.01
C ILE A 69 -2.95 13.72 -1.80
N ASN A 70 -3.53 14.40 -0.80
CA ASN A 70 -4.11 13.76 0.37
C ASN A 70 -5.30 12.85 -0.01
N VAL A 71 -6.16 13.31 -0.93
CA VAL A 71 -7.26 12.48 -1.49
C VAL A 71 -6.72 11.24 -2.18
N LEU A 72 -5.67 11.38 -3.00
CA LEU A 72 -5.04 10.26 -3.69
C LEU A 72 -4.42 9.26 -2.68
N GLN A 73 -3.75 9.75 -1.65
CA GLN A 73 -3.19 8.92 -0.57
C GLN A 73 -4.27 8.15 0.20
N ALA A 74 -5.41 8.78 0.48
CA ALA A 74 -6.54 8.15 1.15
C ALA A 74 -7.10 6.94 0.36
N ILE A 75 -7.18 7.07 -0.97
CA ILE A 75 -7.61 6.00 -1.89
C ILE A 75 -6.60 4.84 -1.87
N VAL A 76 -5.30 5.14 -1.96
CA VAL A 76 -4.21 4.13 -1.98
C VAL A 76 -4.09 3.41 -0.65
N LEU A 77 -4.22 4.11 0.47
CA LEU A 77 -4.10 3.56 1.81
C LEU A 77 -5.14 2.47 2.05
N SER A 78 -6.39 2.78 1.74
CA SER A 78 -7.52 1.88 1.94
C SER A 78 -7.43 0.64 1.02
N PHE A 79 -6.94 0.80 -0.22
CA PHE A 79 -6.65 -0.34 -1.11
C PHE A 79 -5.54 -1.25 -0.56
N THR A 80 -4.57 -0.68 0.15
CA THR A 80 -3.42 -1.41 0.70
C THR A 80 -3.77 -2.16 1.98
N ILE A 81 -4.61 -1.58 2.85
CA ILE A 81 -4.97 -2.17 4.15
C ILE A 81 -5.75 -3.48 4.00
N ILE A 82 -6.74 -3.54 3.10
CA ILE A 82 -7.60 -4.74 2.92
C ILE A 82 -6.79 -6.01 2.64
N PRO A 83 -5.91 -6.07 1.61
CA PRO A 83 -5.12 -7.26 1.33
C PRO A 83 -4.11 -7.56 2.45
N LEU A 84 -3.53 -6.55 3.10
CA LEU A 84 -2.61 -6.75 4.23
C LEU A 84 -3.29 -7.45 5.40
N LEU A 85 -4.49 -7.00 5.79
CA LEU A 85 -5.26 -7.62 6.86
C LEU A 85 -5.66 -9.04 6.54
N LYS A 86 -6.10 -9.28 5.29
CA LYS A 86 -6.39 -10.62 4.80
C LYS A 86 -5.18 -11.54 4.90
N LEU A 87 -4.00 -11.09 4.49
CA LEU A 87 -2.76 -11.88 4.58
C LEU A 87 -2.36 -12.15 6.03
N GLN A 88 -2.55 -11.18 6.91
CA GLN A 88 -2.22 -11.29 8.33
C GLN A 88 -3.22 -12.17 9.11
N ASP A 89 -4.47 -12.24 8.66
CA ASP A 89 -5.49 -13.12 9.22
C ASP A 89 -5.41 -14.58 8.71
N HIS A 90 -4.74 -14.79 7.57
CA HIS A 90 -4.65 -16.10 6.94
C HIS A 90 -3.63 -17.00 7.66
N ALA A 91 -4.11 -17.90 8.51
CA ALA A 91 -3.30 -18.82 9.32
C ALA A 91 -2.35 -19.70 8.49
N GLU A 92 -2.68 -20.00 7.23
CA GLU A 92 -1.76 -20.75 6.36
C GLU A 92 -0.53 -19.94 5.95
N VAL A 93 -0.59 -18.60 5.89
CA VAL A 93 0.53 -17.75 5.46
C VAL A 93 1.38 -17.30 6.66
N MET A 94 0.74 -16.84 7.74
CA MET A 94 1.42 -16.38 8.96
C MET A 94 1.81 -17.52 9.92
N GLY A 95 1.18 -18.69 9.80
CA GLY A 95 1.25 -19.76 10.80
C GLY A 95 0.22 -19.57 11.92
N PRO A 96 -0.25 -20.65 12.56
CA PRO A 96 -1.33 -20.61 13.54
C PRO A 96 -0.96 -19.81 14.82
N GLU A 97 0.32 -19.66 15.12
CA GLU A 97 0.83 -18.95 16.30
C GLU A 97 0.97 -17.43 16.09
N PHE A 98 1.12 -16.97 14.84
CA PHE A 98 1.33 -15.54 14.50
C PHE A 98 0.16 -14.90 13.75
N ALA A 99 -0.87 -15.68 13.40
CA ALA A 99 -2.10 -15.14 12.82
C ALA A 99 -2.85 -14.26 13.82
N PHE A 100 -3.67 -13.32 13.32
CA PHE A 100 -4.44 -12.45 14.20
C PHE A 100 -5.37 -13.21 15.14
N GLY A 101 -5.08 -13.09 16.44
CA GLY A 101 -6.01 -13.46 17.51
C GLY A 101 -7.26 -12.59 17.47
N ARG A 102 -8.33 -13.03 18.17
CA ARG A 102 -9.64 -12.35 18.18
C ARG A 102 -9.54 -10.86 18.52
N VAL A 103 -8.73 -10.49 19.51
CA VAL A 103 -8.55 -9.09 19.95
C VAL A 103 -7.86 -8.26 18.87
N ALA A 104 -6.75 -8.76 18.30
CA ALA A 104 -6.01 -8.07 17.24
C ALA A 104 -6.84 -7.91 15.97
N ARG A 105 -7.67 -8.91 15.63
CA ARG A 105 -8.61 -8.82 14.51
C ARG A 105 -9.66 -7.73 14.74
N MET A 106 -10.25 -7.69 15.94
CA MET A 106 -11.25 -6.66 16.28
C MET A 106 -10.65 -5.26 16.29
N SER A 107 -9.46 -5.07 16.86
CA SER A 107 -8.79 -3.77 16.87
C SER A 107 -8.37 -3.33 15.46
N ALA A 108 -7.85 -4.24 14.64
CA ALA A 108 -7.51 -3.94 13.25
C ALA A 108 -8.75 -3.61 12.41
N ALA A 109 -9.86 -4.33 12.61
CA ALA A 109 -11.14 -4.03 11.95
C ALA A 109 -11.68 -2.65 12.35
N PHE A 110 -11.63 -2.32 13.65
CA PHE A 110 -12.03 -1.00 14.15
C PHE A 110 -11.15 0.12 13.57
N LEU A 111 -9.82 -0.05 13.60
CA LEU A 111 -8.89 0.94 13.06
C LEU A 111 -9.08 1.14 11.56
N THR A 112 -9.33 0.05 10.83
CA THR A 112 -9.59 0.10 9.39
C THR A 112 -10.90 0.82 9.08
N LEU A 113 -11.96 0.54 9.85
CA LEU A 113 -13.21 1.27 9.73
C LEU A 113 -12.99 2.77 9.97
N ALA A 114 -12.27 3.13 11.03
CA ALA A 114 -11.96 4.53 11.34
C ALA A 114 -11.16 5.21 10.21
N ILE A 115 -10.12 4.56 9.69
CA ILE A 115 -9.31 5.09 8.57
C ILE A 115 -10.17 5.29 7.33
N VAL A 116 -10.99 4.30 6.95
CA VAL A 116 -11.85 4.38 5.77
C VAL A 116 -12.89 5.49 5.93
N THR A 117 -13.50 5.63 7.10
CA THR A 117 -14.47 6.71 7.38
C THR A 117 -13.82 8.09 7.32
N LEU A 118 -12.64 8.27 7.93
CA LEU A 118 -11.91 9.55 7.89
C LEU A 118 -11.44 9.90 6.48
N ASN A 119 -10.94 8.91 5.73
CA ASN A 119 -10.54 9.07 4.34
C ASN A 119 -11.74 9.48 3.47
N ALA A 120 -12.90 8.85 3.65
CA ALA A 120 -14.12 9.20 2.92
C ALA A 120 -14.58 10.63 3.24
N TYR A 121 -14.49 11.05 4.50
CA TYR A 121 -14.79 12.43 4.91
C TYR A 121 -13.85 13.43 4.20
N MET A 122 -12.55 13.15 4.15
CA MET A 122 -11.61 14.01 3.42
C MET A 122 -11.99 14.13 1.95
N VAL A 123 -12.26 13.02 1.25
CA VAL A 123 -12.66 13.09 -0.17
C VAL A 123 -13.91 13.94 -0.37
N ALA A 124 -14.91 13.83 0.51
CA ALA A 124 -16.13 14.61 0.41
C ALA A 124 -15.91 16.12 0.67
N SER A 125 -14.93 16.50 1.50
CA SER A 125 -14.65 17.91 1.80
C SER A 125 -13.87 18.63 0.70
N VAL A 126 -13.03 17.91 -0.05
CA VAL A 126 -12.17 18.50 -1.11
C VAL A 126 -12.93 18.81 -2.39
N ILE A 127 -14.01 18.08 -2.68
CA ILE A 127 -14.67 18.12 -4.00
C ILE A 127 -15.85 19.09 -3.94
N PRO A 128 -15.75 20.30 -4.54
CA PRO A 128 -16.85 21.25 -4.54
C PRO A 128 -17.99 20.74 -5.42
N LEU A 129 -19.11 20.36 -4.81
CA LEU A 129 -20.28 19.79 -5.49
C LEU A 129 -21.14 20.87 -6.18
N ASP A 130 -20.51 21.76 -6.94
CA ASP A 130 -21.18 22.93 -7.53
C ASP A 130 -21.99 22.58 -8.79
N SER A 131 -21.72 21.44 -9.43
CA SER A 131 -22.42 21.00 -10.64
C SER A 131 -22.96 19.56 -10.55
N PRO A 132 -24.17 19.29 -11.08
CA PRO A 132 -24.76 17.94 -11.06
C PRO A 132 -23.90 16.89 -11.77
N SER A 133 -23.20 17.28 -12.85
CA SER A 133 -22.30 16.38 -13.60
C SER A 133 -21.11 15.93 -12.75
N MET A 134 -20.59 16.79 -11.89
CA MET A 134 -19.46 16.50 -11.01
C MET A 134 -19.87 15.58 -9.85
N TYR A 135 -21.11 15.71 -9.36
CA TYR A 135 -21.69 14.75 -8.41
C TYR A 135 -21.81 13.36 -9.02
N VAL A 136 -22.35 13.25 -10.25
CA VAL A 136 -22.47 11.97 -10.97
C VAL A 136 -21.09 11.35 -11.24
N ALA A 137 -20.10 12.15 -11.66
CA ALA A 137 -18.74 11.69 -11.87
C ALA A 137 -18.09 11.18 -10.57
N LEU A 138 -18.26 11.91 -9.46
CA LEU A 138 -17.75 11.49 -8.16
C LEU A 138 -18.39 10.17 -7.71
N CYS A 139 -19.73 10.06 -7.79
CA CYS A 139 -20.42 8.83 -7.46
C CYS A 139 -19.94 7.66 -8.33
N ALA A 140 -19.73 7.86 -9.63
CA ALA A 140 -19.19 6.83 -10.50
C ALA A 140 -17.78 6.38 -10.07
N VAL A 141 -16.88 7.32 -9.76
CA VAL A 141 -15.53 7.01 -9.26
C VAL A 141 -15.59 6.26 -7.93
N VAL A 142 -16.42 6.69 -6.99
CA VAL A 142 -16.62 6.03 -5.69
C VAL A 142 -17.21 4.64 -5.86
N ILE A 143 -18.19 4.46 -6.76
CA ILE A 143 -18.79 3.15 -7.05
C ILE A 143 -17.74 2.21 -7.63
N VAL A 144 -16.97 2.64 -8.64
CA VAL A 144 -15.87 1.84 -9.21
C VAL A 144 -14.86 1.48 -8.13
N TYR A 145 -14.51 2.44 -7.27
CA TYR A 145 -13.59 2.22 -6.17
C TYR A 145 -14.10 1.18 -5.16
N VAL A 146 -15.34 1.31 -4.70
CA VAL A 146 -15.99 0.35 -3.79
C VAL A 146 -16.15 -1.01 -4.45
N LEU A 147 -16.43 -1.08 -5.75
CA LEU A 147 -16.47 -2.33 -6.50
C LEU A 147 -15.08 -3.00 -6.54
N VAL A 148 -14.01 -2.25 -6.76
CA VAL A 148 -12.63 -2.77 -6.73
C VAL A 148 -12.24 -3.23 -5.32
N LEU A 149 -12.59 -2.47 -4.28
CA LEU A 149 -12.33 -2.85 -2.89
C LEU A 149 -13.15 -4.09 -2.48
N SER A 150 -14.43 -4.16 -2.85
CA SER A 150 -15.27 -5.31 -2.55
C SER A 150 -14.84 -6.53 -3.35
N TYR A 151 -14.44 -6.38 -4.62
CA TYR A 151 -13.84 -7.45 -5.42
C TYR A 151 -12.59 -7.99 -4.75
N THR A 152 -11.65 -7.13 -4.35
CA THR A 152 -10.43 -7.55 -3.64
C THR A 152 -10.72 -8.14 -2.25
N ALA A 153 -11.75 -7.66 -1.56
CA ALA A 153 -12.22 -8.20 -0.27
C ALA A 153 -13.00 -9.53 -0.41
N ALA A 154 -13.68 -9.78 -1.53
CA ALA A 154 -14.42 -11.02 -1.77
C ALA A 154 -13.54 -12.11 -2.41
N PHE A 155 -12.56 -11.74 -3.23
CA PHE A 155 -11.72 -12.70 -3.92
C PHE A 155 -10.89 -13.52 -2.91
N PRO A 156 -11.01 -14.87 -2.89
CA PRO A 156 -10.30 -15.69 -1.92
C PRO A 156 -8.80 -15.69 -2.22
N LEU A 157 -7.99 -15.44 -1.18
CA LEU A 157 -6.52 -15.43 -1.27
C LEU A 157 -5.96 -16.71 -1.89
N ARG A 158 -6.65 -17.84 -1.71
CA ARG A 158 -6.31 -19.16 -2.26
C ARG A 158 -6.14 -19.18 -3.79
N CYS A 159 -6.80 -18.30 -4.53
CA CYS A 159 -6.73 -18.26 -5.99
C CYS A 159 -5.57 -17.41 -6.54
N VAL A 160 -5.03 -16.45 -5.77
CA VAL A 160 -3.93 -15.57 -6.22
C VAL A 160 -2.59 -15.99 -5.61
N TRP A 161 -2.57 -16.38 -4.34
CA TRP A 161 -1.36 -16.67 -3.59
C TRP A 161 -1.37 -18.14 -3.15
N SER A 162 -0.88 -19.03 -4.01
CA SER A 162 -0.52 -20.39 -3.58
C SER A 162 0.65 -20.31 -2.60
N ARG A 163 0.58 -21.05 -1.49
CA ARG A 163 1.65 -21.14 -0.47
C ARG A 163 3.05 -21.27 -1.07
N ARG A 164 3.18 -22.04 -2.17
CA ARG A 164 4.44 -22.22 -2.91
C ARG A 164 4.95 -20.91 -3.52
N MET A 165 4.08 -20.14 -4.16
CA MET A 165 4.44 -18.86 -4.80
C MET A 165 4.97 -17.82 -3.79
N VAL A 166 4.44 -17.83 -2.56
CA VAL A 166 4.88 -16.95 -1.48
C VAL A 166 6.27 -17.32 -0.98
N VAL A 167 6.50 -18.62 -0.75
CA VAL A 167 7.78 -19.15 -0.26
C VAL A 167 8.87 -19.01 -1.34
N ASP A 168 8.52 -19.27 -2.60
CA ASP A 168 9.45 -19.20 -3.73
C ASP A 168 9.88 -17.76 -4.04
N ARG A 169 8.98 -16.78 -3.92
CA ARG A 169 9.30 -15.36 -4.12
C ARG A 169 9.88 -14.67 -2.89
N ALA A 170 9.84 -15.28 -1.71
CA ALA A 170 10.42 -14.69 -0.52
C ALA A 170 11.96 -14.61 -0.63
N PRO A 171 12.59 -13.47 -0.26
CA PRO A 171 14.04 -13.34 -0.22
C PRO A 171 14.67 -14.41 0.67
N PRO A 172 15.87 -14.95 0.33
CA PRO A 172 16.50 -16.04 1.09
C PRO A 172 16.70 -15.72 2.58
N ALA A 173 16.89 -14.44 2.92
CA ALA A 173 17.03 -13.96 4.29
C ALA A 173 15.75 -14.06 5.15
N ILE A 174 14.57 -14.22 4.54
CA ILE A 174 13.26 -14.31 5.23
C ILE A 174 12.64 -15.70 5.03
N ARG A 175 13.18 -16.55 4.14
CA ARG A 175 12.68 -17.92 3.93
C ARG A 175 12.66 -18.77 5.20
N TRP A 176 13.56 -18.52 6.16
CA TRP A 176 13.59 -19.22 7.45
C TRP A 176 12.36 -18.92 8.34
N LEU A 177 11.71 -17.76 8.20
CA LEU A 177 10.44 -17.46 8.88
C LEU A 177 9.32 -18.41 8.43
N PHE A 178 9.38 -18.90 7.20
CA PHE A 178 8.47 -19.92 6.67
C PHE A 178 8.99 -21.35 6.94
N GLY A 179 10.18 -21.48 7.55
CA GLY A 179 11.06 -22.66 7.60
C GLY A 179 10.61 -23.84 8.48
N ARG A 180 9.38 -23.86 8.99
CA ARG A 180 8.73 -25.09 9.49
C ARG A 180 7.44 -25.44 8.75
N ALA A 181 6.75 -24.45 8.18
CA ALA A 181 5.54 -24.65 7.38
C ALA A 181 5.84 -25.06 5.93
N ALA A 182 7.01 -24.67 5.39
CA ALA A 182 7.49 -25.05 4.06
C ALA A 182 7.99 -26.51 4.01
N LEU A 183 8.61 -27.02 5.08
CA LEU A 183 9.15 -28.39 5.18
C LEU A 183 8.06 -29.47 5.35
N ALA A 184 6.84 -29.11 5.74
CA ALA A 184 5.73 -30.07 5.90
C ALA A 184 5.19 -30.60 4.55
N VAL A 185 5.62 -30.05 3.41
CA VAL A 185 5.17 -30.48 2.07
C VAL A 185 6.07 -31.60 1.50
N ASP A 186 7.28 -31.79 2.02
CA ASP A 186 8.23 -32.80 1.50
C ASP A 186 8.17 -34.18 2.19
N VAL A 187 7.23 -34.40 3.12
CA VAL A 187 7.08 -35.72 3.80
C VAL A 187 5.95 -36.56 3.21
N GLY A 188 5.48 -36.25 2.00
CA GLY A 188 4.29 -36.86 1.38
C GLY A 188 4.46 -37.48 0.00
N ALA A 189 5.69 -37.76 -0.46
CA ALA A 189 5.89 -38.56 -1.66
C ALA A 189 6.03 -40.04 -1.26
N PRO A 190 5.08 -40.94 -1.61
CA PRO A 190 5.31 -42.36 -1.49
C PRO A 190 6.38 -42.78 -2.52
N THR A 191 7.20 -43.72 -2.08
CA THR A 191 8.28 -44.47 -2.77
C THR A 191 8.11 -44.69 -4.26
#